data_AF-A0A923IXX2-F1
#
_entry.id   AF-A0A923IXX2-F1
#
_cell.length_a   1.000
_cell.length_b   1.000
_cell.length_c   1.000
_cell.angle_alpha   90.00
_cell.angle_beta   90.00
_cell.angle_gamma   90.00
#
_symmetry.space_group_name_H-M   'P 1'
#
loop_
_entity.id
_entity.type
_entity.pdbx_description
1 polymer ?
#
loop_
_entity_poly.entity_id
_entity_poly.type
_entity_poly.pdbx_seq_one_letter_code
_entity_poly.pdbx_strand_id
1 'polypeptide(L)'
;MHALLAGLTTLDVIHALDHEPNTTTKTTCIDHAMAAGGPATNAAVTIAALDALQPDLNADAPSRASGAPDDQKRSSIASAGSAIAA
;
A
#
# COMPACT_ATOMS: atom_id res chain seq x y z
N MET A 1 -6.43 12.69 3.62
CA MET A 1 -7.77 12.28 4.15
C MET A 1 -7.63 11.76 5.59
N HIS A 2 -8.64 11.83 6.49
CA HIS A 2 -8.56 11.25 7.85
C HIS A 2 -9.72 10.29 8.16
N ALA A 3 -9.40 9.09 8.66
CA ALA A 3 -10.36 8.06 9.05
C ALA A 3 -9.91 7.35 10.34
N LEU A 4 -10.86 7.00 11.21
CA LEU A 4 -10.63 6.11 12.36
C LEU A 4 -11.07 4.70 11.98
N LEU A 5 -10.13 3.76 11.98
CA LEU A 5 -10.37 2.35 11.63
C LEU A 5 -10.11 1.49 12.86
N ALA A 6 -11.18 0.99 13.47
CA ALA A 6 -11.12 0.13 14.65
C ALA A 6 -11.52 -1.29 14.26
N GLY A 7 -10.70 -2.27 14.63
CA GLY A 7 -10.93 -3.68 14.35
C GLY A 7 -9.73 -4.53 14.72
N LEU A 8 -9.88 -5.85 14.61
CA LEU A 8 -8.78 -6.79 14.86
C LEU A 8 -7.68 -6.62 13.82
N THR A 9 -6.44 -6.53 14.29
CA THR A 9 -5.24 -6.57 13.46
C THR A 9 -4.66 -7.98 13.45
N THR A 10 -4.32 -8.49 12.27
CA THR A 10 -3.67 -9.80 12.08
C THR A 10 -2.29 -9.63 11.46
N LEU A 11 -1.50 -10.69 11.52
CA LEU A 11 -0.33 -10.88 10.66
C LEU A 11 -0.72 -11.94 9.63
N ASP A 12 -0.81 -11.54 8.37
CA ASP A 12 -1.10 -12.44 7.27
C ASP A 12 0.21 -13.07 6.81
N VAL A 13 0.30 -14.39 6.87
CA VAL A 13 1.46 -15.17 6.43
C VAL A 13 1.05 -15.98 5.20
N ILE A 14 1.67 -15.67 4.07
CA ILE A 14 1.39 -16.31 2.78
C ILE A 14 2.49 -17.32 2.51
N HIS A 15 2.14 -18.59 2.39
CA HIS A 15 3.08 -19.66 2.05
C HIS A 15 2.98 -20.01 0.56
N ALA A 16 4.08 -19.83 -0.17
CA ALA A 16 4.18 -20.28 -1.55
C ALA A 16 4.45 -21.79 -1.58
N LEU A 17 3.66 -22.52 -2.36
CA LEU A 17 3.75 -23.96 -2.57
C LEU A 17 3.77 -24.25 -4.08
N ASP A 18 4.50 -25.30 -4.47
CA ASP A 18 4.52 -25.84 -5.82
C ASP A 18 3.39 -26.86 -6.07
N HIS A 19 2.68 -27.27 -5.01
CA HIS A 19 1.53 -28.15 -5.06
C HIS A 19 0.54 -27.83 -3.93
N GLU A 20 -0.69 -28.33 -4.05
CA GLU A 20 -1.68 -28.23 -2.98
C GLU A 20 -1.24 -29.04 -1.74
N PRO A 21 -1.32 -28.47 -0.53
CA PRO A 21 -0.87 -29.15 0.68
C PRO A 21 -1.82 -30.31 1.04
N ASN A 22 -1.27 -31.48 1.30
CA ASN A 22 -2.02 -32.64 1.79
C ASN A 22 -2.20 -32.54 3.32
N THR A 23 -3.43 -32.67 3.81
CA THR A 23 -3.78 -32.51 5.23
C THR A 23 -3.24 -33.60 6.16
N THR A 24 -2.80 -34.73 5.61
CA THR A 24 -2.27 -35.88 6.38
C THR A 24 -0.75 -35.88 6.49
N THR A 25 -0.07 -35.01 5.75
CA THR A 25 1.40 -34.97 5.67
C THR A 25 1.90 -33.55 5.85
N LYS A 26 3.01 -33.37 6.55
CA LYS A 26 3.63 -32.05 6.66
C LYS A 26 4.10 -31.58 5.27
N THR A 27 3.71 -30.37 4.90
CA THR A 27 4.17 -29.70 3.68
C THR A 27 5.11 -28.57 4.06
N THR A 28 6.24 -28.44 3.36
CA THR A 28 7.21 -27.35 3.56
C THR A 28 6.99 -26.30 2.47
N CYS A 29 6.98 -25.03 2.83
CA CYS A 29 6.86 -23.95 1.84
C CYS A 29 8.16 -23.74 1.07
N ILE A 30 8.04 -23.36 -0.20
CA ILE A 30 9.20 -22.97 -1.02
C ILE A 30 9.62 -21.53 -0.74
N ASP A 31 8.66 -20.69 -0.36
CA ASP A 31 8.89 -19.30 0.04
C ASP A 31 7.73 -18.81 0.93
N HIS A 32 7.90 -17.66 1.57
CA HIS A 32 6.86 -17.02 2.37
C HIS A 32 6.92 -15.49 2.28
N ALA A 33 5.75 -14.86 2.36
CA ALA A 33 5.63 -13.42 2.54
C ALA A 33 4.79 -13.13 3.78
N MET A 34 5.13 -12.05 4.49
CA MET A 34 4.37 -11.57 5.64
C MET A 34 3.80 -10.20 5.34
N ALA A 35 2.57 -9.95 5.75
CA ALA A 35 1.92 -8.65 5.63
C ALA A 35 1.07 -8.35 6.86
N ALA A 36 0.93 -7.08 7.20
CA ALA A 36 -0.09 -6.67 8.17
C ALA A 36 -1.47 -6.92 7.58
N GLY A 37 -2.36 -7.51 8.37
CA GLY A 37 -3.69 -7.92 7.92
C GLY A 37 -4.80 -7.51 8.88
N GLY A 38 -5.99 -8.01 8.56
CA GLY A 38 -7.20 -7.78 9.31
C GLY A 38 -8.05 -6.66 8.70
N PRO A 39 -9.36 -6.60 9.03
CA PRO A 39 -10.29 -5.71 8.34
C PRO A 39 -9.91 -4.22 8.45
N ALA A 40 -9.44 -3.80 9.63
CA ALA A 40 -9.02 -2.42 9.84
C ALA A 40 -7.75 -2.07 9.06
N THR A 41 -6.77 -2.96 9.01
CA THR A 41 -5.53 -2.77 8.24
C THR A 41 -5.80 -2.72 6.74
N ASN A 42 -6.65 -3.61 6.22
CA ASN A 42 -7.02 -3.62 4.81
C ASN A 42 -7.71 -2.32 4.39
N ALA A 43 -8.61 -1.80 5.25
CA ALA A 43 -9.22 -0.49 5.02
C ALA A 43 -8.19 0.64 5.07
N ALA A 44 -7.23 0.60 6.00
CA ALA A 44 -6.21 1.63 6.14
C ALA A 44 -5.31 1.72 4.92
N VAL A 45 -4.79 0.58 4.45
CA VAL A 45 -3.95 0.51 3.25
C VAL A 45 -4.73 0.94 2.00
N THR A 46 -6.01 0.59 1.91
CA THR A 46 -6.86 1.03 0.80
C THR A 46 -7.04 2.54 0.79
N ILE A 47 -7.34 3.15 1.95
CA ILE A 47 -7.48 4.61 2.06
C ILE A 47 -6.16 5.30 1.72
N ALA A 48 -5.04 4.80 2.21
CA ALA A 48 -3.72 5.35 1.89
C ALA A 48 -3.40 5.27 0.39
N ALA A 49 -3.73 4.15 -0.26
CA ALA A 49 -3.54 3.99 -1.70
C ALA A 49 -4.42 4.97 -2.50
N LEU A 50 -5.68 5.16 -2.10
CA LEU A 50 -6.59 6.10 -2.75
C LEU A 50 -6.13 7.56 -2.56
N ASP A 51 -5.67 7.94 -1.37
CA ASP A 51 -5.13 9.28 -1.07
C ASP A 51 -3.88 9.56 -1.93
N ALA A 52 -3.02 8.56 -2.15
CA ALA A 52 -1.85 8.66 -3.02
C ALA A 52 -2.19 8.76 -4.51
N LEU A 53 -3.36 8.25 -4.93
CA LEU A 53 -3.85 8.33 -6.30
C LEU A 53 -4.66 9.59 -6.58
N GLN A 54 -5.04 10.37 -5.57
CA GLN A 54 -5.69 11.66 -5.81
C GLN A 54 -4.71 12.57 -6.55
N PRO A 55 -5.01 12.98 -7.80
CA PRO A 55 -4.35 14.13 -8.38
C PRO A 55 -4.59 15.34 -7.48
N ASP A 56 -3.73 16.36 -7.52
CA ASP A 56 -3.98 17.64 -6.86
C ASP A 56 -5.28 18.23 -7.42
N LEU A 57 -6.43 17.90 -6.82
CA LEU A 57 -7.74 18.46 -7.18
C LEU A 57 -7.81 19.97 -6.88
N ASN A 58 -6.80 20.51 -6.20
CA ASN A 58 -6.59 21.94 -5.93
C ASN A 58 -5.66 22.63 -6.95
N ALA A 59 -5.05 21.92 -7.90
CA ALA A 59 -4.14 22.54 -8.87
C ALA A 59 -4.85 23.39 -9.94
N ASP A 60 -6.17 23.27 -10.06
CA ASP A 60 -7.01 24.04 -11.00
C ASP A 60 -7.77 25.21 -10.35
N ALA A 61 -7.53 25.52 -9.07
CA ALA A 61 -7.93 26.82 -8.54
C ALA A 61 -7.11 27.88 -9.27
N PRO A 62 -7.73 28.87 -9.97
CA PRO A 62 -6.98 29.84 -10.75
C PRO A 62 -6.01 30.54 -9.82
N SER A 63 -4.72 30.28 -10.05
CA SER A 63 -3.64 30.97 -9.36
C SER A 63 -3.89 32.47 -9.53
N ARG A 64 -4.11 33.17 -8.41
CA ARG A 64 -3.93 34.63 -8.41
C ARG A 64 -2.46 34.83 -8.72
N ALA A 65 -2.18 35.13 -9.98
CA ALA A 65 -0.86 35.16 -10.58
C ALA A 65 0.15 35.90 -9.70
N SER A 66 1.28 35.24 -9.43
CA SER A 66 2.57 35.91 -9.24
C SER A 66 3.73 34.91 -9.34
N GLY A 67 4.36 34.85 -10.53
CA GLY A 67 5.82 34.72 -10.67
C GLY A 67 6.48 33.34 -10.85
N ALA A 68 6.84 33.06 -12.13
CA ALA A 68 7.98 32.27 -12.67
C ALA A 68 8.14 30.75 -12.38
N PRO A 69 8.72 29.95 -13.32
CA PRO A 69 8.67 28.48 -13.27
C PRO A 69 9.98 27.83 -12.76
N ASP A 70 9.86 26.83 -11.89
CA ASP A 70 10.97 25.93 -11.51
C ASP A 70 10.71 24.49 -11.99
N ASP A 71 11.55 24.07 -12.95
CA ASP A 71 11.66 22.72 -13.52
C ASP A 71 12.26 21.72 -12.52
N GLN A 72 11.48 21.15 -11.59
CA GLN A 72 12.01 20.06 -10.74
C GLN A 72 10.94 19.16 -10.08
N LYS A 73 10.18 18.34 -10.84
CA LYS A 73 9.43 17.22 -10.19
C LYS A 73 9.09 16.02 -11.07
N ARG A 74 10.10 15.38 -11.70
CA ARG A 74 9.98 14.02 -12.27
C ARG A 74 10.98 13.04 -11.65
N SER A 75 10.95 12.83 -10.33
CA SER A 75 11.85 11.82 -9.72
C SER A 75 11.31 11.05 -8.51
N SER A 76 10.06 11.25 -8.05
CA SER A 76 9.63 10.65 -6.76
C SER A 76 8.68 9.44 -6.86
N ILE A 77 8.40 8.89 -8.04
CA ILE A 77 7.46 7.76 -8.17
C ILE A 77 8.11 6.40 -7.82
N ALA A 78 9.43 6.31 -7.71
CA ALA A 78 10.14 5.03 -7.57
C ALA A 78 10.22 4.46 -6.13
N SER A 79 9.82 5.18 -5.07
CA SER A 79 10.07 4.71 -3.68
C SER A 79 8.86 4.13 -2.95
N ALA A 80 7.64 4.21 -3.50
CA ALA A 80 6.43 3.76 -2.81
C ALA A 80 6.29 2.22 -2.75
N GLY A 81 7.02 1.48 -3.59
CA GLY A 81 6.96 0.00 -3.64
C GLY A 81 7.82 -0.73 -2.60
N SER A 82 8.72 -0.04 -1.89
CA SER A 82 9.68 -0.70 -0.99
C SER A 82 9.18 -0.91 0.43
N ALA A 83 8.05 -0.29 0.83
CA ALA A 83 7.60 -0.28 2.22
C ALA A 83 6.70 -1.48 2.60
N ILE A 84 6.43 -2.40 1.68
CA ILE A 84 5.56 -3.57 1.90
C ILE A 84 6.41 -4.86 2.09
N ALA A 85 7.73 -4.78 1.95
CA ALA A 85 8.65 -5.90 2.15
C ALA A 85 9.75 -5.52 3.15
N ALA A 86 9.43 -5.64 4.44
CA ALA A 86 10.40 -5.82 5.52
C ALA A 86 9.71 -6.51 6.70
#